data_AF-A0A5N4DZ56-F1
#
_entry.id   AF-A0A5N4DZ56-F1
#
_cell.length_a   1.000
_cell.length_b   1.000
_cell.length_c   1.000
_cell.angle_alpha   90.00
_cell.angle_beta   90.00
_cell.angle_gamma   90.00
#
_symmetry.space_group_name_H-M   'P 1'
#
loop_
_entity.id
_entity.type
_entity.pdbx_description
1 polymer ?
#
loop_
_entity_poly.entity_id
_entity_poly.type
_entity_poly.pdbx_seq_one_letter_code
_entity_poly.pdbx_strand_id
1 'polypeptide(L)'
;MGSGSVSTGPGGQALQLIHLPATSNVAENSPPKTSVHKFSVNLSASLSPVIPGFPLIINSSPLTEAFRVNWLSGTDFEVVTTGKEQLDFETGPHIFDLQIYVKDAVGVTDLQVLTVQVTDVNEPPEFQGNLAKGMLTP
;
A
#
# COMPACT_ATOMS: atom_id res chain seq x y z
N MET A 1 -13.96 -33.73 -41.44
CA MET A 1 -12.78 -33.91 -40.59
C MET A 1 -12.84 -32.84 -39.52
N GLY A 2 -13.17 -33.24 -38.29
CA GLY A 2 -13.28 -32.32 -37.16
C GLY A 2 -11.90 -31.92 -36.66
N SER A 3 -11.76 -30.65 -36.32
CA SER A 3 -10.78 -30.20 -35.33
C SER A 3 -11.60 -29.53 -34.23
N GLY A 4 -11.64 -30.19 -33.07
CA GLY A 4 -12.31 -29.70 -31.89
C GLY A 4 -11.53 -28.55 -31.30
N SER A 5 -12.12 -27.37 -31.28
CA SER A 5 -11.70 -26.32 -30.37
C SER A 5 -12.21 -26.70 -28.98
N VAL A 6 -11.27 -26.99 -28.08
CA VAL A 6 -11.49 -27.22 -26.66
C VAL A 6 -12.44 -26.16 -26.12
N SER A 7 -13.60 -26.58 -25.65
CA SER A 7 -14.46 -25.76 -24.79
C SER A 7 -13.69 -25.50 -23.51
N THR A 8 -13.18 -24.28 -23.35
CA THR A 8 -12.83 -23.78 -22.01
C THR A 8 -14.10 -23.90 -21.18
N GLY A 9 -14.09 -24.77 -20.15
CA GLY A 9 -15.17 -24.83 -19.17
C GLY A 9 -15.41 -23.46 -18.55
N PRO A 10 -16.50 -23.25 -17.80
CA PRO A 10 -16.77 -21.99 -17.15
C PRO A 10 -15.63 -21.73 -16.15
N GLY A 11 -14.64 -20.93 -16.56
CA GLY A 11 -13.56 -20.49 -15.67
C GLY A 11 -14.22 -19.68 -14.57
N GLY A 12 -14.38 -20.26 -13.39
CA GLY A 12 -14.94 -19.58 -12.24
C GLY A 12 -14.16 -18.28 -12.02
N GLN A 13 -14.88 -17.18 -11.83
CA GLN A 13 -14.25 -15.90 -11.49
C GLN A 13 -13.31 -16.10 -10.29
N ALA A 14 -12.06 -15.67 -10.44
CA ALA A 14 -11.08 -15.70 -9.37
C ALA A 14 -11.34 -14.56 -8.38
N LEU A 15 -10.91 -14.75 -7.12
CA LEU A 15 -10.77 -13.62 -6.20
C LEU A 15 -9.75 -12.65 -6.81
N GLN A 16 -10.05 -11.35 -6.83
CA GLN A 16 -9.19 -10.39 -7.50
C GLN A 16 -9.17 -9.05 -6.78
N LEU A 17 -7.97 -8.53 -6.53
CA LEU A 17 -7.75 -7.13 -6.17
C LEU A 17 -8.00 -6.26 -7.41
N ILE A 18 -8.90 -5.29 -7.31
CA ILE A 18 -9.28 -4.42 -8.43
C ILE A 18 -9.14 -2.96 -8.04
N HIS A 19 -8.95 -2.11 -9.05
CA HIS A 19 -8.69 -0.68 -8.89
C HIS A 19 -7.41 -0.38 -8.08
N LEU A 20 -6.54 -1.37 -7.90
CA LEU A 20 -5.21 -1.16 -7.35
C LEU A 20 -4.25 -0.87 -8.53
N PRO A 21 -3.69 0.34 -8.62
CA PRO A 21 -2.76 0.70 -9.68
C PRO A 21 -1.37 0.12 -9.39
N ALA A 22 -0.50 0.15 -10.40
CA ALA A 22 0.91 -0.12 -10.20
C ALA A 22 1.56 0.90 -9.24
N THR A 23 1.09 2.16 -9.26
CA THR A 23 1.68 3.25 -8.49
C THR A 23 0.62 4.17 -7.87
N SER A 24 0.87 4.62 -6.64
CA SER A 24 0.17 5.75 -6.02
C SER A 24 1.16 6.69 -5.33
N ASN A 25 0.70 7.88 -4.95
CA ASN A 25 1.52 8.91 -4.32
C ASN A 25 0.99 9.26 -2.93
N VAL A 26 1.89 9.67 -2.05
CA VAL A 26 1.54 10.27 -0.75
C VAL A 26 2.51 11.40 -0.46
N ALA A 27 2.00 12.53 0.04
CA ALA A 27 2.87 13.62 0.47
C ALA A 27 3.69 13.18 1.68
N GLU A 28 4.96 13.58 1.74
CA GLU A 28 5.71 13.50 2.98
C GLU A 28 5.01 14.26 4.11
N ASN A 29 5.37 13.95 5.36
CA ASN A 29 4.79 14.55 6.57
C ASN A 29 3.26 14.47 6.68
N SER A 30 2.64 13.61 5.85
CA SER A 30 1.23 13.29 5.91
C SER A 30 0.84 12.76 7.29
N PRO A 31 -0.27 13.25 7.88
CA PRO A 31 -0.70 12.76 9.19
C PRO A 31 -1.04 11.26 9.13
N PRO A 32 -1.06 10.58 10.29
CA PRO A 32 -1.52 9.20 10.37
C PRO A 32 -2.91 9.03 9.75
N LYS A 33 -3.16 7.89 9.11
CA LYS A 33 -4.41 7.54 8.43
C LYS A 33 -4.72 8.36 7.16
N THR A 34 -3.72 9.02 6.59
CA THR A 34 -3.85 9.61 5.25
C THR A 34 -4.07 8.51 4.23
N SER A 35 -5.12 8.62 3.42
CA SER A 35 -5.43 7.69 2.33
C SER A 35 -4.40 7.82 1.22
N VAL A 36 -3.68 6.74 0.92
CA VAL A 36 -2.75 6.62 -0.19
C VAL A 36 -3.48 6.15 -1.45
N HIS A 37 -4.33 5.13 -1.34
CA HIS A 37 -5.11 4.64 -2.48
C HIS A 37 -6.30 3.81 -2.03
N LYS A 38 -7.44 3.94 -2.72
CA LYS A 38 -8.65 3.13 -2.51
C LYS A 38 -8.75 2.02 -3.54
N PHE A 39 -9.07 0.82 -3.10
CA PHE A 39 -9.18 -0.35 -3.97
C PHE A 39 -10.32 -1.25 -3.48
N SER A 40 -10.70 -2.23 -4.31
CA SER A 40 -11.77 -3.17 -3.97
C SER A 40 -11.34 -4.61 -4.25
N VAL A 41 -12.14 -5.56 -3.78
CA VAL A 41 -11.95 -6.99 -4.05
C VAL A 41 -13.17 -7.53 -4.80
N ASN A 42 -12.97 -8.07 -6.00
CA ASN A 42 -13.97 -8.92 -6.64
C ASN A 42 -13.91 -10.31 -6.01
N LEU A 43 -15.06 -10.80 -5.51
CA LEU A 43 -15.15 -12.12 -4.92
C LEU A 43 -15.02 -13.22 -5.98
N SER A 44 -14.52 -14.38 -5.56
CA SER A 44 -14.49 -15.57 -6.40
C SER A 44 -15.90 -16.05 -6.76
N ALA A 45 -16.02 -17.01 -7.68
CA ALA A 45 -17.30 -17.63 -8.06
C ALA A 45 -18.08 -18.23 -6.88
N SER A 46 -17.40 -18.53 -5.77
CA SER A 46 -18.04 -19.01 -4.53
C SER A 46 -18.82 -17.93 -3.79
N LEU A 47 -18.59 -16.65 -4.11
CA LEU A 47 -19.08 -15.48 -3.38
C LEU A 47 -18.74 -15.52 -1.88
N SER A 48 -17.70 -16.27 -1.51
CA SER A 48 -17.24 -16.34 -0.13
C SER A 48 -16.66 -15.00 0.29
N PRO A 49 -16.98 -14.51 1.50
CA PRO A 49 -16.48 -13.21 1.96
C PRO A 49 -14.97 -13.25 2.17
N VAL A 50 -14.35 -12.07 2.05
CA VAL A 50 -12.99 -11.83 2.56
C VAL A 50 -13.01 -12.00 4.08
N ILE A 51 -12.02 -12.72 4.62
CA ILE A 51 -11.94 -12.97 6.07
C ILE A 51 -11.39 -11.76 6.84
N PRO A 52 -11.79 -11.55 8.12
CA PRO A 52 -11.22 -10.51 8.97
C PRO A 52 -9.70 -10.50 8.97
N GLY A 53 -9.10 -9.32 8.79
CA GLY A 53 -7.65 -9.14 8.69
C GLY A 53 -7.09 -9.19 7.28
N PHE A 54 -7.91 -9.45 6.25
CA PHE A 54 -7.53 -9.31 4.84
C PHE A 54 -8.37 -8.22 4.15
N PRO A 55 -7.86 -7.62 3.06
CA PRO A 55 -6.49 -7.67 2.54
C PRO A 55 -5.44 -7.11 3.52
N LEU A 56 -4.18 -7.54 3.40
CA LEU A 56 -3.09 -7.04 4.23
C LEU A 56 -1.76 -6.94 3.46
N ILE A 57 -0.87 -6.08 3.94
CA ILE A 57 0.49 -5.93 3.41
C ILE A 57 1.37 -7.03 4.03
N ILE A 58 1.73 -8.04 3.24
CA ILE A 58 2.51 -9.20 3.75
C ILE A 58 4.01 -8.95 3.69
N ASN A 59 4.46 -8.01 2.87
CA ASN A 59 5.86 -7.63 2.72
C ASN A 59 5.96 -6.22 2.13
N SER A 60 7.08 -5.55 2.38
CA SER A 60 7.41 -4.27 1.75
C SER A 60 8.89 -4.18 1.38
N SER A 61 9.21 -3.38 0.37
CA SER A 61 10.58 -3.03 0.01
C SER A 61 10.70 -1.51 -0.20
N PRO A 62 11.49 -0.79 0.62
CA PRO A 62 12.17 -1.26 1.82
C PRO A 62 11.19 -1.76 2.89
N LEU A 63 11.71 -2.50 3.88
CA LEU A 63 10.89 -2.91 5.02
C LEU A 63 10.41 -1.66 5.78
N THR A 64 9.11 -1.56 6.03
CA THR A 64 8.49 -0.38 6.66
C THR A 64 7.23 -0.75 7.43
N GLU A 65 6.96 -0.04 8.53
CA GLU A 65 5.65 -0.02 9.19
C GLU A 65 4.81 1.22 8.84
N ALA A 66 5.21 2.04 7.87
CA ALA A 66 4.55 3.30 7.50
C ALA A 66 3.18 3.12 6.86
N PHE A 67 2.85 1.94 6.33
CA PHE A 67 1.60 1.68 5.61
C PHE A 67 0.81 0.51 6.19
N ARG A 68 -0.52 0.58 6.10
CA ARG A 68 -1.41 -0.55 6.36
C ARG A 68 -2.65 -0.49 5.46
N VAL A 69 -3.35 -1.61 5.35
CA VAL A 69 -4.70 -1.64 4.76
C VAL A 69 -5.73 -1.31 5.84
N ASN A 70 -6.69 -0.45 5.51
CA ASN A 70 -7.87 -0.14 6.30
C ASN A 70 -9.13 -0.68 5.59
N TRP A 71 -10.05 -1.28 6.35
CA TRP A 71 -11.33 -1.75 5.83
C TRP A 71 -12.34 -0.62 5.88
N LEU A 72 -12.89 -0.24 4.73
CA LEU A 72 -13.94 0.78 4.63
C LEU A 72 -15.32 0.15 4.87
N SER A 73 -15.80 -0.62 3.88
CA SER A 73 -17.11 -1.28 3.93
C SER A 73 -17.20 -2.36 2.87
N GLY A 74 -17.93 -3.45 3.11
CA GLY A 74 -18.14 -4.50 2.11
C GLY A 74 -16.80 -5.02 1.57
N THR A 75 -16.58 -4.87 0.27
CA THR A 75 -15.35 -5.25 -0.43
C THR A 75 -14.44 -4.06 -0.76
N ASP A 76 -14.65 -2.90 -0.14
CA ASP A 76 -13.88 -1.68 -0.35
C ASP A 76 -12.87 -1.44 0.78
N PHE A 77 -11.65 -1.09 0.38
CA PHE A 77 -10.47 -0.96 1.22
C PHE A 77 -9.65 0.24 0.80
N GLU A 78 -8.71 0.63 1.65
CA GLU A 78 -7.72 1.65 1.32
C GLU A 78 -6.37 1.34 1.95
N VAL A 79 -5.29 1.68 1.26
CA VAL A 79 -3.95 1.78 1.87
C VAL A 79 -3.85 3.14 2.54
N VAL A 80 -3.40 3.16 3.79
CA VAL A 80 -3.26 4.39 4.59
C VAL A 80 -1.91 4.45 5.28
N THR A 81 -1.46 5.66 5.59
CA THR A 81 -0.32 5.86 6.48
C THR A 81 -0.64 5.40 7.92
N THR A 82 0.35 4.88 8.63
CA THR A 82 0.24 4.48 10.04
C THR A 82 0.69 5.58 10.99
N GLY A 83 1.65 6.41 10.56
CA GLY A 83 2.34 7.39 11.41
C GLY A 83 3.32 6.78 12.42
N LYS A 84 3.60 5.47 12.33
CA LYS A 84 4.64 4.82 13.16
C LYS A 84 6.05 5.18 12.70
N GLU A 85 6.18 5.35 11.39
CA GLU A 85 7.37 5.87 10.72
C GLU A 85 6.95 7.14 9.99
N GLN A 86 7.77 8.17 10.09
CA GLN A 86 7.55 9.42 9.38
C GLN A 86 8.04 9.26 7.95
N LEU A 87 7.20 9.66 6.99
CA LEU A 87 7.62 9.79 5.60
C LEU A 87 8.27 11.17 5.50
N ASP A 88 9.58 11.18 5.40
CA ASP A 88 10.43 12.37 5.29
C ASP A 88 11.22 12.23 3.98
N PHE A 89 11.02 13.17 3.07
CA PHE A 89 11.62 13.14 1.73
C PHE A 89 13.11 13.51 1.79
N GLU A 90 13.55 14.37 2.71
CA GLU A 90 14.96 14.73 2.82
C GLU A 90 15.83 13.60 3.39
N THR A 91 15.26 12.78 4.29
CA THR A 91 16.06 11.80 5.04
C THR A 91 15.69 10.33 4.80
N GLY A 92 14.52 10.06 4.24
CA GLY A 92 13.94 8.73 4.11
C GLY A 92 13.88 8.17 2.69
N PRO A 93 13.40 6.91 2.53
CA PRO A 93 13.10 6.34 1.22
C PRO A 93 11.92 7.05 0.56
N HIS A 94 12.00 7.24 -0.76
CA HIS A 94 10.93 7.90 -1.53
C HIS A 94 9.99 6.91 -2.21
N ILE A 95 10.34 5.63 -2.25
CA ILE A 95 9.60 4.61 -2.99
C ILE A 95 9.46 3.37 -2.12
N PHE A 96 8.24 2.85 -2.03
CA PHE A 96 7.91 1.63 -1.29
C PHE A 96 7.08 0.68 -2.15
N ASP A 97 7.57 -0.53 -2.38
CA ASP A 97 6.78 -1.59 -3.01
C ASP A 97 6.04 -2.38 -1.93
N LEU A 98 4.71 -2.32 -1.93
CA LEU A 98 3.84 -2.97 -0.95
C LEU A 98 3.19 -4.21 -1.56
N GLN A 99 3.46 -5.40 -1.01
CA GLN A 99 2.82 -6.64 -1.43
C GLN A 99 1.47 -6.81 -0.74
N ILE A 100 0.38 -6.47 -1.44
CA ILE A 100 -0.99 -6.53 -0.94
C ILE A 100 -1.59 -7.89 -1.28
N TYR A 101 -1.90 -8.66 -0.25
CA TYR A 101 -2.43 -10.01 -0.35
C TYR A 101 -3.85 -10.06 0.21
N VAL A 102 -4.73 -10.80 -0.48
CA VAL A 102 -6.10 -11.08 -0.04
C VAL A 102 -6.38 -12.58 -0.05
N LYS A 103 -7.21 -13.02 0.90
CA LYS A 103 -7.70 -14.39 1.01
C LYS A 103 -9.19 -14.39 1.38
N ASP A 104 -9.99 -15.22 0.72
CA ASP A 104 -11.40 -15.44 1.08
C ASP A 104 -11.59 -16.61 2.06
N ALA A 105 -12.83 -16.79 2.55
CA ALA A 105 -13.17 -17.81 3.54
C ALA A 105 -12.99 -19.26 3.06
N VAL A 106 -12.93 -19.49 1.75
CA VAL A 106 -12.69 -20.84 1.15
C VAL A 106 -11.24 -21.01 0.70
N GLY A 107 -10.40 -20.01 0.92
CA GLY A 107 -8.96 -20.07 0.74
C GLY A 107 -8.46 -19.70 -0.65
N VAL A 108 -9.30 -19.11 -1.50
CA VAL A 108 -8.84 -18.48 -2.75
C VAL A 108 -8.07 -17.20 -2.40
N THR A 109 -7.04 -16.89 -3.17
CA THR A 109 -6.10 -15.81 -2.87
C THR A 109 -5.81 -14.96 -4.10
N ASP A 110 -5.44 -13.70 -3.88
CA ASP A 110 -4.80 -12.84 -4.89
C ASP A 110 -3.68 -12.01 -4.24
N LEU A 111 -2.70 -11.61 -5.05
CA LEU A 111 -1.53 -10.84 -4.64
C LEU A 111 -1.18 -9.80 -5.70
N GLN A 112 -1.12 -8.53 -5.31
CA GLN A 112 -0.68 -7.45 -6.18
C GLN A 112 0.30 -6.52 -5.46
N VAL A 113 1.15 -5.85 -6.23
CA VAL A 113 2.12 -4.89 -5.70
C VAL A 113 1.61 -3.48 -5.97
N LEU A 114 1.58 -2.65 -4.93
CA LEU A 114 1.40 -1.20 -5.04
C LEU A 114 2.73 -0.51 -4.75
N THR A 115 3.28 0.19 -5.73
CA THR A 115 4.42 1.09 -5.51
C THR A 115 3.90 2.43 -4.99
N VAL A 116 4.31 2.84 -3.79
CA VAL A 116 3.98 4.15 -3.21
C VAL A 116 5.17 5.08 -3.38
N GLN A 117 4.95 6.24 -4.02
CA GLN A 117 5.94 7.30 -4.12
C GLN A 117 5.63 8.40 -3.09
N VAL A 118 6.63 8.75 -2.29
CA VAL A 118 6.59 9.91 -1.40
C VAL A 118 6.90 11.15 -2.24
N THR A 119 6.03 12.15 -2.17
CA THR A 119 6.24 13.43 -2.84
C THR A 119 6.72 14.48 -1.87
N ASP A 120 7.77 15.19 -2.28
CA ASP A 120 8.34 16.37 -1.62
C ASP A 120 7.25 17.45 -1.37
N VAL A 121 7.21 17.96 -0.15
CA VAL A 121 6.44 19.12 0.27
C VAL A 121 7.39 20.16 0.83
N ASN A 122 7.48 21.32 0.17
CA ASN A 122 8.40 22.38 0.55
C ASN A 122 8.30 22.79 2.05
N GLU A 123 9.38 22.56 2.78
CA GLU A 123 9.56 22.91 4.19
C GLU A 123 10.46 24.15 4.38
N PRO A 124 10.36 24.90 5.49
CA PRO A 124 11.33 25.95 5.79
C PRO A 124 12.73 25.36 6.03
N PRO A 125 13.81 26.13 5.76
CA PRO A 125 15.17 25.62 5.95
C PRO A 125 15.46 25.31 7.43
N GLU A 126 15.96 24.10 7.70
CA GLU A 126 16.49 23.74 9.00
C GLU A 126 17.94 24.20 9.16
N PHE A 127 18.18 25.13 10.08
CA PHE A 127 19.55 25.55 10.42
C PHE A 127 20.13 24.65 11.51
N GLN A 128 21.00 23.71 11.14
CA GLN A 128 21.82 22.93 12.10
C GLN A 128 22.98 23.78 12.64
N GLY A 129 22.66 24.85 13.37
CA GLY A 129 23.64 25.74 13.97
C GLY A 129 24.25 25.16 15.25
N ASN A 130 25.36 24.42 15.14
CA ASN A 130 26.31 24.33 16.25
C ASN A 130 27.06 25.68 16.34
N LEU A 131 26.40 26.68 16.91
CA LEU A 131 27.11 27.86 17.38
C LEU A 131 28.02 27.39 18.52
N ALA A 132 29.27 27.07 18.19
CA ALA A 132 30.35 27.04 19.16
C ALA A 132 30.29 28.41 19.87
N LYS A 133 29.71 28.40 21.07
CA LYS A 133 29.59 29.56 21.94
C LYS A 133 30.99 30.14 22.06
N GLY A 134 31.21 31.28 21.42
CA GLY A 134 32.54 31.85 21.23
C GLY A 134 33.33 31.88 22.54
N MET A 135 34.41 31.11 22.61
CA MET A 135 35.52 31.44 23.50
C MET A 135 36.32 32.53 22.81
N LEU A 136 35.84 33.77 22.94
CA LEU A 136 36.73 34.91 22.97
C LEU A 136 37.27 34.97 24.41
N THR A 137 38.46 34.42 24.64
CA THR A 137 39.21 34.75 25.86
C THR A 137 40.03 36.02 25.59
N PRO A 138 40.07 36.96 26.55
CA PRO A 138 40.68 38.28 26.41
C PRO A 138 42.21 38.26 26.24
#